data_AF-A0A6G1A6T6-F1
#
_entry.id   AF-A0A6G1A6T6-F1
#
_cell.length_a   1.000
_cell.length_b   1.000
_cell.length_c   1.000
_cell.angle_alpha   90.00
_cell.angle_beta   90.00
_cell.angle_gamma   90.00
#
_symmetry.space_group_name_H-M   'P 1'
#
loop_
_entity.id
_entity.type
_entity.pdbx_description
1 polymer ?
#
loop_
_entity_poly.entity_id
_entity_poly.type
_entity_poly.pdbx_seq_one_letter_code
_entity_poly.pdbx_strand_id
1 'polypeptide(L)'
;TMELKNSCDELKNGINEMHNKMEASDARIEEAERRLGELEDTITEKEETEKKRNKLIQEHERRVQELSNTIKQNSMHSIGIPEEEERGKGAEGVLEQIIAENFPNLGKETDIEIQEAQRTPLRRNLNQSSA
;
A
#
# COMPACT_ATOMS: atom_id res chain seq x y z
N THR A 1 47.36 -58.92 -27.17
CA THR A 1 46.88 -58.34 -28.45
C THR A 1 45.37 -58.41 -28.66
N MET A 2 44.56 -59.03 -27.77
CA MET A 2 43.09 -58.94 -27.80
C MET A 2 42.53 -58.08 -26.65
N GLU A 3 43.11 -58.17 -25.45
CA GLU A 3 42.72 -57.36 -24.27
C GLU A 3 42.88 -55.86 -24.48
N LEU A 4 44.02 -55.42 -25.07
CA LEU A 4 44.26 -54.01 -25.40
C LEU A 4 43.23 -53.45 -26.39
N LYS A 5 42.73 -54.28 -27.31
CA LYS A 5 41.71 -53.86 -28.29
C LYS A 5 40.37 -53.63 -27.61
N ASN A 6 39.94 -54.57 -26.76
CA ASN A 6 38.69 -54.43 -26.00
C ASN A 6 38.72 -53.20 -25.08
N SER A 7 39.86 -52.98 -24.39
CA SER A 7 40.04 -51.78 -23.56
C SER A 7 39.95 -50.48 -24.36
N CYS A 8 40.54 -50.42 -25.57
CA CYS A 8 40.38 -49.29 -26.46
C CYS A 8 38.92 -49.07 -26.92
N ASP A 9 38.18 -50.13 -27.21
CA ASP A 9 36.77 -50.03 -27.62
C ASP A 9 35.87 -49.53 -26.48
N GLU A 10 36.11 -49.96 -25.25
CA GLU A 10 35.43 -49.46 -24.04
C GLU A 10 35.71 -47.98 -23.79
N LEU A 11 36.98 -47.55 -23.89
CA LEU A 11 37.35 -46.14 -23.76
C LEU A 11 36.70 -45.28 -24.84
N LYS A 12 36.65 -45.76 -26.08
CA LYS A 12 36.01 -45.05 -27.19
C LYS A 12 34.50 -44.87 -26.95
N ASN A 13 33.83 -45.91 -26.47
CA ASN A 13 32.41 -45.82 -26.11
C ASN A 13 32.18 -44.83 -24.97
N GLY A 14 33.01 -44.87 -23.92
CA GLY A 14 32.94 -43.92 -22.81
C GLY A 14 33.14 -42.47 -23.25
N ILE A 15 34.10 -42.21 -24.15
CA ILE A 15 34.31 -40.88 -24.74
C ILE A 15 33.08 -40.40 -25.51
N ASN A 16 32.47 -41.27 -26.34
CA ASN A 16 31.27 -40.91 -27.09
C ASN A 16 30.07 -40.62 -26.17
N GLU A 17 29.88 -41.39 -25.11
CA GLU A 17 28.83 -41.13 -24.13
C GLU A 17 29.04 -39.79 -23.40
N MET A 18 30.28 -39.48 -23.03
CA MET A 18 30.62 -38.20 -22.42
C MET A 18 30.34 -37.04 -23.38
N HIS A 19 30.73 -37.18 -24.65
CA HIS A 19 30.50 -36.17 -25.67
C HIS A 19 29.01 -35.87 -25.85
N ASN A 20 28.16 -36.90 -26.00
CA ASN A 20 26.72 -36.73 -26.14
C ASN A 20 26.09 -36.07 -24.90
N LYS A 21 26.56 -36.41 -23.69
CA LYS A 21 26.09 -35.78 -22.45
C LYS A 21 26.51 -34.31 -22.35
N MET A 22 27.68 -33.97 -22.90
CA MET A 22 28.17 -32.59 -22.96
C MET A 22 27.31 -31.78 -23.91
N GLU A 23 27.06 -32.26 -25.14
CA GLU A 23 26.16 -31.60 -26.09
C GLU A 23 24.75 -31.40 -25.52
N ALA A 24 24.21 -32.41 -24.84
CA ALA A 24 22.91 -32.31 -24.18
C ALA A 24 22.91 -31.30 -23.01
N SER A 25 24.04 -31.11 -22.34
CA SER A 25 24.19 -30.11 -21.29
C SER A 25 24.29 -28.71 -21.87
N ASP A 26 25.06 -28.54 -22.95
CA ASP A 26 25.22 -27.26 -23.66
C ASP A 26 23.87 -26.75 -24.17
N ALA A 27 23.09 -27.60 -24.84
CA ALA A 27 21.74 -27.23 -25.30
C ALA A 27 20.80 -26.83 -24.15
N ARG A 28 20.93 -27.46 -22.98
CA ARG A 28 20.14 -27.08 -21.79
C ARG A 28 20.59 -25.76 -21.18
N ILE A 29 21.88 -25.44 -21.26
CA ILE A 29 22.44 -24.17 -20.81
C ILE A 29 21.95 -23.04 -21.71
N GLU A 30 22.06 -23.19 -23.04
CA GLU A 30 21.59 -22.19 -24.00
C GLU A 30 20.10 -21.87 -23.81
N GLU A 31 19.27 -22.91 -23.61
CA GLU A 31 17.85 -22.73 -23.33
C GLU A 31 17.58 -22.04 -21.98
N ALA A 32 18.39 -22.35 -20.96
CA ALA A 32 18.28 -21.67 -19.66
C ALA A 32 18.69 -20.19 -19.75
N GLU A 33 19.75 -19.87 -20.49
CA GLU A 33 20.20 -18.50 -20.74
C GLU A 33 19.16 -17.68 -21.49
N ARG A 34 18.54 -18.26 -22.54
CA ARG A 34 17.45 -17.60 -23.28
C ARG A 34 16.28 -17.27 -22.36
N ARG A 35 15.86 -18.23 -21.51
CA ARG A 35 14.76 -18.03 -20.56
C ARG A 35 15.10 -17.00 -19.49
N LEU A 36 16.36 -16.92 -19.05
CA LEU A 36 16.81 -15.90 -18.12
C LEU A 36 16.71 -14.50 -18.75
N GLY A 37 17.14 -14.34 -20.01
CA GLY A 37 16.99 -13.07 -20.73
C GLY A 37 15.53 -12.62 -20.85
N GLU A 38 14.61 -13.52 -21.21
CA GLU A 38 13.18 -13.21 -21.28
C GLU A 38 12.59 -12.79 -19.91
N LEU A 39 13.07 -13.41 -18.82
CA LEU A 39 12.68 -13.03 -17.46
C LEU A 39 13.25 -11.68 -17.05
N GLU A 40 14.49 -11.37 -17.40
CA GLU A 40 15.13 -10.07 -17.14
C GLU A 40 14.36 -8.95 -17.84
N ASP A 41 14.02 -9.12 -19.12
CA ASP A 41 13.19 -8.17 -19.87
C ASP A 41 11.82 -7.97 -19.21
N THR A 42 11.17 -9.07 -18.80
CA THR A 42 9.87 -9.00 -18.11
C THR A 42 9.96 -8.27 -16.77
N ILE A 43 11.05 -8.46 -16.01
CA ILE A 43 11.26 -7.81 -14.71
C ILE A 43 11.43 -6.30 -14.93
N THR A 44 12.27 -5.89 -15.88
CA THR A 44 12.50 -4.47 -16.16
C THR A 44 11.21 -3.75 -16.59
N GLU A 45 10.39 -4.38 -17.44
CA GLU A 45 9.08 -3.82 -17.81
C GLU A 45 8.17 -3.65 -16.58
N LYS A 46 8.11 -4.67 -15.70
CA LYS A 46 7.30 -4.60 -14.48
C LYS A 46 7.76 -3.48 -13.56
N GLU A 47 9.05 -3.32 -13.33
CA GLU A 47 9.62 -2.25 -12.51
C GLU A 47 9.22 -0.86 -13.05
N GLU A 48 9.28 -0.66 -14.36
CA GLU A 48 8.82 0.61 -14.97
C GLU A 48 7.33 0.86 -14.75
N THR A 49 6.49 -0.16 -14.91
CA THR A 49 5.05 -0.03 -14.68
C THR A 49 4.74 0.24 -13.21
N GLU A 50 5.45 -0.39 -12.28
CA GLU A 50 5.31 -0.16 -10.84
C GLU A 50 5.72 1.27 -10.47
N LYS A 51 6.84 1.76 -10.99
CA LYS A 51 7.28 3.14 -10.81
C LYS A 51 6.24 4.16 -11.27
N LYS A 52 5.57 3.89 -12.40
CA LYS A 52 4.46 4.73 -12.90
C LYS A 52 3.26 4.69 -11.95
N ARG A 53 2.86 3.50 -11.47
CA ARG A 53 1.77 3.35 -10.49
C ARG A 53 2.06 4.07 -9.18
N ASN A 54 3.28 3.96 -8.65
CA ASN A 54 3.68 4.62 -7.41
C ASN A 54 3.58 6.15 -7.50
N LYS A 55 3.94 6.74 -8.64
CA LYS A 55 3.76 8.18 -8.87
C LYS A 55 2.28 8.59 -8.86
N LEU A 56 1.42 7.79 -9.48
CA LEU A 56 -0.03 8.05 -9.47
C LEU A 56 -0.62 7.93 -8.07
N ILE A 57 -0.19 6.93 -7.29
CA ILE A 57 -0.63 6.76 -5.90
C ILE A 57 -0.25 8.00 -5.08
N GLN A 58 1.01 8.44 -5.15
CA GLN A 58 1.48 9.64 -4.44
C GLN A 58 0.69 10.90 -4.85
N GLU A 59 0.39 11.04 -6.14
CA GLU A 59 -0.42 12.16 -6.61
C GLU A 59 -1.85 12.10 -6.08
N HIS A 60 -2.48 10.92 -6.09
CA HIS A 60 -3.81 10.73 -5.55
C HIS A 60 -3.87 10.95 -4.04
N GLU A 61 -2.87 10.47 -3.28
CA GLU A 61 -2.76 10.71 -1.84
C GLU A 61 -2.68 12.21 -1.55
N ARG A 62 -1.83 12.95 -2.28
CA ARG A 62 -1.75 14.42 -2.14
C ARG A 62 -3.09 15.08 -2.44
N ARG A 63 -3.78 14.70 -3.53
CA ARG A 63 -5.08 15.26 -3.89
C ARG A 63 -6.15 14.96 -2.84
N VAL A 64 -6.17 13.74 -2.28
CA VAL A 64 -7.09 13.37 -1.19
C VAL A 64 -6.82 14.20 0.05
N GLN A 65 -5.55 14.42 0.40
CA GLN A 65 -5.17 15.26 1.53
C GLN A 65 -5.62 16.72 1.31
N GLU A 66 -5.40 17.28 0.12
CA GLU A 66 -5.85 18.62 -0.24
C GLU A 66 -7.37 18.76 -0.14
N LEU A 67 -8.12 17.83 -0.74
CA LEU A 67 -9.58 17.83 -0.65
C LEU A 67 -10.06 17.69 0.81
N SER A 68 -9.42 16.83 1.60
CA SER A 68 -9.76 16.68 3.02
C SER A 68 -9.51 17.96 3.80
N ASN A 69 -8.40 18.66 3.52
CA ASN A 69 -8.08 19.94 4.14
C ASN A 69 -9.08 21.03 3.74
N THR A 70 -9.46 21.08 2.45
CA THR A 70 -10.48 22.02 1.97
C THR A 70 -11.82 21.77 2.64
N ILE A 71 -12.28 20.52 2.73
CA ILE A 71 -13.55 20.18 3.38
C ILE A 71 -13.52 20.56 4.87
N LYS A 72 -12.39 20.34 5.56
CA LYS A 72 -12.23 20.61 6.99
C LYS A 72 -11.87 22.06 7.32
N GLN A 73 -11.67 22.92 6.31
CA GLN A 73 -11.19 24.30 6.52
C GLN A 73 -12.10 25.10 7.47
N ASN A 74 -13.41 24.86 7.40
CA ASN A 74 -14.41 25.53 8.24
C ASN A 74 -14.88 24.66 9.42
N SER A 75 -14.21 23.53 9.69
CA SER A 75 -14.57 22.63 10.79
C SER A 75 -13.77 22.96 12.05
N MET A 76 -14.46 23.15 13.18
CA MET A 76 -13.84 23.34 14.49
C MET A 76 -13.96 22.07 15.35
N HIS A 77 -12.96 21.80 16.19
CA HIS A 77 -12.96 20.66 17.11
C HIS A 77 -12.92 21.14 18.56
N SER A 78 -13.99 20.84 19.32
CA SER A 78 -14.07 21.12 20.75
C SER A 78 -13.73 19.86 21.56
N ILE A 79 -12.83 19.98 22.54
CA ILE A 79 -12.34 18.87 23.37
C ILE A 79 -12.70 19.15 24.84
N GLY A 80 -12.93 18.10 25.63
CA GLY A 80 -13.18 18.20 27.06
C GLY A 80 -14.64 18.43 27.45
N ILE A 81 -15.55 18.45 26.47
CA ILE A 81 -17.00 18.55 26.70
C ILE A 81 -17.52 17.21 27.22
N PRO A 82 -18.12 17.13 28.43
CA PRO A 82 -18.78 15.92 28.93
C PRO A 82 -19.94 15.52 28.04
N GLU A 83 -20.16 14.22 27.82
CA GLU A 83 -21.26 13.73 26.97
C GLU A 83 -22.64 14.12 27.49
N GLU A 84 -22.78 14.27 28.82
CA GLU A 84 -24.04 14.66 29.45
C GLU A 84 -24.48 16.10 29.11
N GLU A 85 -23.53 16.98 28.77
CA GLU A 85 -23.85 18.36 28.37
C GLU A 85 -24.65 18.39 27.06
N GLU A 86 -24.46 17.41 26.18
CA GLU A 86 -25.22 17.33 24.92
C GLU A 86 -26.66 16.83 25.16
N ARG A 87 -26.99 16.31 26.35
CA ARG A 87 -28.31 15.74 26.65
C ARG A 87 -29.39 16.82 26.66
N GLY A 88 -30.29 16.77 25.68
CA GLY A 88 -31.48 17.63 25.60
C GLY A 88 -31.34 18.83 24.67
N LYS A 89 -30.15 19.44 24.58
CA LYS A 89 -29.84 20.57 23.67
C LYS A 89 -28.99 20.20 22.45
N GLY A 90 -28.44 18.99 22.41
CA GLY A 90 -27.58 18.51 21.32
C GLY A 90 -26.20 19.18 21.28
N ALA A 91 -25.35 18.76 20.33
CA ALA A 91 -24.01 19.31 20.17
C ALA A 91 -24.02 20.79 19.70
N GLU A 92 -25.00 21.17 18.90
CA GLU A 92 -25.19 22.55 18.44
C GLU A 92 -25.52 23.48 19.62
N GLY A 93 -26.51 23.14 20.44
CA GLY A 93 -26.88 23.94 21.61
C GLY A 93 -25.77 24.05 22.66
N VAL A 94 -24.92 23.02 22.79
CA VAL A 94 -23.69 23.12 23.61
C VAL A 94 -22.73 24.14 23.02
N LEU A 95 -22.52 24.14 21.70
CA LEU A 95 -21.62 25.08 21.04
C LEU A 95 -22.12 26.53 21.15
N GLU A 96 -23.42 26.76 20.95
CA GLU A 96 -24.04 28.07 21.13
C GLU A 96 -23.84 28.61 22.56
N GLN A 97 -24.04 27.76 23.57
CA GLN A 97 -23.80 28.14 24.96
C GLN A 97 -22.33 28.50 25.21
N ILE A 98 -21.39 27.71 24.70
CA ILE A 98 -19.95 27.98 24.85
C ILE A 98 -19.60 29.33 24.20
N ILE A 99 -20.12 29.63 23.01
CA ILE A 99 -19.89 30.90 22.32
C ILE A 99 -20.49 32.06 23.14
N ALA A 100 -21.72 31.94 23.63
CA ALA A 100 -22.36 32.99 24.41
C ALA A 100 -21.63 33.28 25.73
N GLU A 101 -21.15 32.24 26.42
CA GLU A 101 -20.45 32.36 27.70
C GLU A 101 -19.02 32.91 27.56
N ASN A 102 -18.28 32.47 26.54
CA ASN A 102 -16.85 32.82 26.39
C ASN A 102 -16.62 33.99 25.42
N PHE A 103 -17.50 34.18 24.44
CA PHE A 103 -17.38 35.17 23.38
C PHE A 103 -18.69 35.96 23.18
N PRO A 104 -19.11 36.75 24.19
CA PRO A 104 -20.42 37.42 24.19
C PRO A 104 -20.62 38.44 23.06
N ASN A 105 -19.55 38.84 22.37
CA ASN A 105 -19.63 39.68 21.17
C ASN A 105 -19.89 38.86 19.91
N LEU A 106 -19.32 37.65 19.80
CA LEU A 106 -19.57 36.71 18.70
C LEU A 106 -20.98 36.13 18.79
N GLY A 107 -21.49 35.84 20.00
CA GLY A 107 -22.87 35.36 20.19
C GLY A 107 -23.97 36.36 19.81
N LYS A 108 -23.62 37.60 19.47
CA LYS A 108 -24.56 38.63 18.97
C LYS A 108 -24.48 38.80 17.45
N GLU A 109 -23.47 38.22 16.80
CA GLU A 109 -23.36 38.22 15.35
C GLU A 109 -24.33 37.18 14.79
N THR A 110 -25.28 37.63 13.97
CA THR A 110 -26.27 36.77 13.30
C THR A 110 -25.70 36.02 12.10
N ASP A 111 -24.44 36.25 11.77
CA ASP A 111 -23.81 35.76 10.54
C ASP A 111 -23.08 34.41 10.74
N ILE A 112 -23.01 33.91 11.97
CA ILE A 112 -22.41 32.61 12.29
C ILE A 112 -23.49 31.53 12.19
N GLU A 113 -23.48 30.77 11.10
CA GLU A 113 -24.37 29.63 10.89
C GLU A 113 -23.63 28.32 11.13
N ILE A 114 -24.19 27.46 12.00
CA ILE A 114 -23.67 26.12 12.24
C ILE A 114 -24.30 25.19 11.21
N GLN A 115 -23.49 24.68 10.27
CA GLN A 115 -23.98 23.75 9.26
C GLN A 115 -24.27 22.36 9.85
N GLU A 116 -23.36 21.87 10.71
CA GLU A 116 -23.49 20.59 11.39
C GLU A 116 -22.64 20.61 12.66
N ALA A 117 -23.19 20.10 13.77
CA ALA A 117 -22.45 19.85 14.99
C ALA A 117 -22.72 18.41 15.44
N GLN A 118 -21.66 17.63 15.63
CA GLN A 118 -21.77 16.25 16.06
C GLN A 118 -20.59 15.82 16.91
N ARG A 119 -20.86 14.91 17.86
CA ARG A 119 -19.83 14.18 18.59
C ARG A 119 -19.05 13.31 17.61
N THR A 120 -17.72 13.39 17.62
CA THR A 120 -16.92 12.41 16.89
C THR A 120 -17.13 11.03 17.52
N PRO A 121 -17.59 10.01 16.77
CA PRO A 121 -17.81 8.68 17.32
C PRO A 121 -16.54 8.13 17.95
N LEU A 122 -16.67 7.51 19.13
CA LEU A 122 -15.55 6.83 19.78
C LEU A 122 -15.03 5.73 18.84
N ARG A 123 -13.75 5.78 18.48
CA ARG A 123 -13.16 4.68 17.72
C ARG A 123 -13.12 3.43 18.61
N ARG A 124 -14.00 2.46 18.34
CA ARG A 124 -13.86 1.11 18.89
C ARG A 124 -12.60 0.50 18.30
N ASN A 125 -11.58 0.30 19.12
CA ASN A 125 -10.42 -0.51 18.75
C ASN A 125 -10.88 -1.96 18.57
N LEU A 126 -10.95 -2.43 17.32
CA LEU A 126 -11.32 -3.81 16.98
C LEU A 126 -10.21 -4.84 17.29
N ASN A 127 -9.08 -4.41 17.86
CA ASN A 127 -7.92 -5.26 18.15
C ASN A 127 -7.99 -6.00 19.50
N GLN A 128 -9.10 -5.93 20.23
CA GLN A 128 -9.33 -6.84 21.35
C GLN A 128 -10.03 -8.09 20.83
N SER A 129 -9.21 -9.08 20.43
CA SER A 129 -9.67 -10.45 20.30
C SER A 129 -10.32 -10.83 21.63
N SER A 130 -11.62 -11.08 21.61
CA SER A 130 -12.30 -11.81 22.67
C SER A 130 -11.54 -13.14 22.84
N ALA A 131 -10.94 -13.33 24.02
CA ALA A 131 -10.35 -14.60 24.42
C ALA A 131 -11.46 -15.63 24.67
#